data_AF-A0AAW0H618-F1
#
_entry.id   AF-A0AAW0H618-F1
#
_cell.length_a   1.000
_cell.length_b   1.000
_cell.length_c   1.000
_cell.angle_alpha   90.00
_cell.angle_beta   90.00
_cell.angle_gamma   90.00
#
_symmetry.space_group_name_H-M   'P 1'
#
loop_
_entity.id
_entity.type
_entity.pdbx_description
1 polymer ?
#
loop_
_entity_poly.entity_id
_entity_poly.type
_entity_poly.pdbx_seq_one_letter_code
_entity_poly.pdbx_strand_id
1 'polypeptide(L)'
;PVTKPIILINNFKVQNRVSVFLTCSSNDTGISIRWIFNGQNLRITRRMKLLLNNKTLSIDPVRRADSGKYRCVASNLASFKWSDPIQLDIIADPAQESSGLSGGAIAGIIIGSVAGVTLIAALAYFFVSRRNRTGSQGTRKKERKVRESKEQQEDAGHMSH
;
A
#
# COMPACT_ATOMS: atom_id res chain seq x y z
N PRO A 1 -38.71 -5.25 -35.34
CA PRO A 1 -37.81 -6.14 -34.55
C PRO A 1 -36.44 -5.48 -34.38
N VAL A 2 -35.80 -5.62 -33.21
CA VAL A 2 -34.46 -5.05 -32.95
C VAL A 2 -33.41 -5.82 -33.75
N THR A 3 -32.48 -5.09 -34.37
CA THR A 3 -31.33 -5.63 -35.10
C THR A 3 -30.17 -5.95 -34.16
N LYS A 4 -29.23 -6.79 -34.61
CA LYS A 4 -28.06 -7.17 -33.80
C LYS A 4 -27.13 -5.96 -33.62
N PRO A 5 -26.89 -5.46 -32.39
CA PRO A 5 -25.98 -4.34 -32.18
C PRO A 5 -24.52 -4.76 -32.29
N ILE A 6 -23.63 -3.79 -32.51
CA ILE A 6 -22.17 -3.96 -32.62
C ILE A 6 -21.50 -3.10 -31.55
N ILE A 7 -20.45 -3.61 -30.90
CA ILE A 7 -19.65 -2.80 -29.97
C ILE A 7 -18.45 -2.21 -30.70
N LEU A 8 -18.30 -0.89 -30.58
CA LEU A 8 -17.15 -0.12 -31.04
C LEU A 8 -16.29 0.26 -29.83
N ILE A 9 -14.97 0.21 -29.96
CA ILE A 9 -14.02 0.49 -28.86
C ILE A 9 -13.14 1.66 -29.27
N ASN A 10 -12.91 2.60 -28.36
CA ASN A 10 -11.94 3.67 -28.53
C ASN A 10 -11.13 3.92 -27.24
N ASN A 11 -9.81 4.05 -27.37
CA ASN A 11 -8.89 4.30 -26.26
C ASN A 11 -8.25 5.69 -26.33
N PHE A 12 -8.07 6.34 -25.17
CA PHE A 12 -7.33 7.59 -25.03
C PHE A 12 -6.31 7.46 -23.89
N LYS A 13 -5.18 8.18 -23.99
CA LYS A 13 -4.16 8.23 -22.93
C LYS A 13 -3.99 9.68 -22.48
N VAL A 14 -4.34 9.98 -21.23
CA VAL A 14 -4.21 11.30 -20.62
C VAL A 14 -3.21 11.20 -19.48
N GLN A 15 -2.06 11.89 -19.57
CA GLN A 15 -1.07 12.03 -18.50
C GLN A 15 -0.73 10.69 -17.78
N ASN A 16 -0.49 9.63 -18.57
CA ASN A 16 -0.18 8.27 -18.10
C ASN A 16 -1.35 7.43 -17.54
N ARG A 17 -2.60 7.85 -17.72
CA ARG A 17 -3.80 7.04 -17.47
C ARG A 17 -4.50 6.73 -18.80
N VAL A 18 -4.89 5.48 -18.98
CA VAL A 18 -5.66 5.06 -20.15
C VAL A 18 -7.14 5.08 -19.81
N SER A 19 -7.94 5.70 -20.67
CA SER A 19 -9.39 5.73 -20.60
C SER A 19 -9.94 4.98 -21.81
N VAL A 20 -11.00 4.18 -21.63
CA VAL A 20 -11.63 3.45 -22.73
C VAL A 20 -13.11 3.82 -22.84
N PHE A 21 -13.59 3.84 -24.08
CA PHE A 21 -14.97 4.09 -24.43
C PHE A 21 -15.48 2.91 -25.26
N LEU A 22 -16.51 2.25 -24.73
CA LEU A 22 -17.20 1.13 -25.36
C LEU A 22 -18.57 1.65 -25.81
N THR A 23 -18.84 1.66 -27.11
CA THR A 23 -20.09 2.19 -27.67
C THR A 23 -20.90 1.07 -28.32
N CYS A 24 -22.13 0.88 -27.86
CA CYS A 24 -23.09 -0.04 -28.46
C CYS A 24 -23.79 0.67 -29.62
N SER A 25 -23.45 0.28 -30.84
CA SER A 25 -23.99 0.82 -32.08
C SER A 25 -25.16 -0.02 -32.61
N SER A 26 -26.27 0.63 -32.91
CA SER A 26 -27.44 0.07 -33.60
C SER A 26 -28.17 1.20 -34.34
N ASN A 27 -28.75 0.86 -35.49
CA ASN A 27 -29.58 1.76 -36.29
C ASN A 27 -31.03 1.85 -35.78
N ASP A 28 -31.41 1.01 -34.82
CA ASP A 28 -32.76 1.01 -34.25
C ASP A 28 -32.99 2.23 -33.35
N THR A 29 -34.17 2.82 -33.45
CA THR A 29 -34.62 3.94 -32.61
C THR A 29 -35.51 3.46 -31.46
N GLY A 30 -35.61 4.26 -30.40
CA GLY A 30 -36.44 3.92 -29.23
C GLY A 30 -35.98 2.68 -28.45
N ILE A 31 -34.73 2.27 -28.62
CA ILE A 31 -34.13 1.13 -27.90
C ILE A 31 -33.51 1.57 -26.57
N SER A 32 -33.54 0.66 -25.59
CA SER A 32 -32.75 0.72 -24.37
C SER A 32 -31.51 -0.15 -24.49
N ILE A 33 -30.39 0.33 -23.94
CA ILE A 33 -29.11 -0.39 -23.92
C ILE A 33 -28.79 -0.86 -22.51
N ARG A 34 -28.37 -2.13 -22.41
CA ARG A 34 -27.82 -2.71 -21.18
C ARG A 34 -26.47 -3.36 -21.45
N TRP A 35 -25.51 -3.08 -20.58
CA TRP A 35 -24.16 -3.63 -20.64
C TRP A 35 -24.02 -4.91 -19.80
N ILE A 36 -23.29 -5.87 -20.35
CA ILE A 36 -23.04 -7.18 -19.76
C ILE A 36 -21.53 -7.38 -19.70
N PHE A 37 -21.01 -7.71 -18.52
CA PHE A 37 -19.60 -7.99 -18.25
C PHE A 37 -19.47 -9.41 -17.71
N ASN A 38 -18.66 -10.23 -18.38
CA ASN A 38 -18.43 -11.64 -18.04
C ASN A 38 -19.74 -12.42 -17.81
N GLY A 39 -20.73 -12.17 -18.66
CA GLY A 39 -22.04 -12.85 -18.64
C GLY A 39 -23.04 -12.29 -17.62
N GLN A 40 -22.67 -11.29 -16.81
CA GLN A 40 -23.55 -10.68 -15.81
C GLN A 40 -23.82 -9.21 -16.13
N ASN A 41 -24.89 -8.65 -15.57
CA ASN A 41 -25.16 -7.23 -15.67
C ASN A 41 -23.95 -6.42 -15.17
N LEU A 42 -23.48 -5.48 -15.98
CA LEU A 42 -22.34 -4.65 -15.62
C LEU A 42 -22.64 -3.86 -14.34
N ARG A 43 -21.77 -4.02 -13.34
CA ARG A 43 -21.83 -3.24 -12.10
C ARG A 43 -21.05 -1.95 -12.28
N ILE A 44 -21.77 -0.82 -12.27
CA ILE A 44 -21.14 0.50 -12.40
C ILE A 44 -20.31 0.81 -11.15
N THR A 45 -19.07 1.21 -11.37
CA THR A 45 -18.15 1.68 -10.31
C THR A 45 -17.98 3.20 -10.41
N ARG A 46 -17.35 3.82 -9.42
CA ARG A 46 -17.06 5.28 -9.44
C ARG A 46 -16.21 5.75 -10.64
N ARG A 47 -15.49 4.83 -11.28
CA ARG A 47 -14.64 5.07 -12.46
C ARG A 47 -15.38 4.91 -13.78
N MET A 48 -16.62 4.42 -13.74
CA MET A 48 -17.41 4.11 -14.92
C MET A 48 -18.53 5.13 -15.09
N LYS A 49 -18.74 5.60 -16.32
CA LYS A 49 -19.84 6.50 -16.67
C LYS A 49 -20.60 5.94 -17.86
N LEU A 50 -21.93 5.98 -17.77
CA LEU A 50 -22.82 5.70 -18.88
C LEU A 50 -23.22 7.02 -19.54
N LEU A 51 -22.94 7.14 -20.83
CA LEU A 51 -23.15 8.33 -21.63
C LEU A 51 -24.16 8.02 -22.75
N LEU A 52 -24.78 9.06 -23.31
CA LEU A 52 -25.68 8.96 -24.47
C LEU A 52 -26.80 7.91 -24.25
N ASN A 53 -27.52 8.01 -23.12
CA ASN A 53 -28.56 7.05 -22.73
C ASN A 53 -28.04 5.61 -22.64
N ASN A 54 -26.92 5.44 -21.94
CA ASN A 54 -26.22 4.17 -21.75
C ASN A 54 -25.64 3.53 -23.02
N LYS A 55 -25.69 4.21 -24.18
CA LYS A 55 -25.07 3.73 -25.42
C LYS A 55 -23.55 3.63 -25.30
N THR A 56 -22.92 4.52 -24.54
CA THR A 56 -21.47 4.52 -24.36
C THR A 56 -21.08 4.31 -22.91
N LEU A 57 -20.29 3.28 -22.64
CA LEU A 57 -19.63 3.04 -21.37
C LEU A 57 -18.22 3.62 -21.42
N SER A 58 -17.97 4.61 -20.57
CA SER A 58 -16.63 5.18 -20.33
C SER A 58 -16.04 4.55 -19.07
N ILE A 59 -14.77 4.15 -19.13
CA ILE A 59 -13.99 3.65 -17.98
C ILE A 59 -12.74 4.50 -17.86
N ASP A 60 -12.62 5.24 -16.75
CA ASP A 60 -11.50 6.14 -16.50
C ASP A 60 -11.13 6.20 -14.99
N PRO A 61 -9.89 5.87 -14.60
CA PRO A 61 -8.87 5.19 -15.41
C PRO A 61 -9.18 3.70 -15.52
N VAL A 62 -8.75 3.03 -16.59
CA VAL A 62 -8.82 1.56 -16.69
C VAL A 62 -7.87 0.88 -15.69
N ARG A 63 -8.23 -0.31 -15.22
CA ARG A 63 -7.47 -1.16 -14.30
C ARG A 63 -7.48 -2.61 -14.79
N ARG A 64 -6.53 -3.43 -14.33
CA ARG A 64 -6.49 -4.89 -14.62
C ARG A 64 -7.84 -5.58 -14.35
N ALA A 65 -8.56 -5.15 -13.31
CA ALA A 65 -9.89 -5.69 -12.96
C ALA A 65 -11.01 -5.37 -13.97
N ASP A 66 -10.81 -4.42 -14.87
CA ASP A 66 -11.78 -4.10 -15.93
C ASP A 66 -11.62 -5.01 -17.16
N SER A 67 -10.57 -5.84 -17.20
CA SER A 67 -10.35 -6.80 -18.28
C SER A 67 -11.39 -7.92 -18.26
N GLY A 68 -11.90 -8.28 -19.43
CA GLY A 68 -12.91 -9.33 -19.57
C GLY A 68 -13.78 -9.17 -20.81
N LYS A 69 -14.83 -10.00 -20.87
CA LYS A 69 -15.76 -10.05 -22.00
C LYS A 69 -16.91 -9.07 -21.81
N TYR A 70 -17.05 -8.14 -22.75
CA TYR A 70 -18.17 -7.19 -22.78
C TYR A 70 -19.17 -7.54 -23.88
N ARG A 71 -20.46 -7.41 -23.57
CA ARG A 71 -21.58 -7.48 -24.50
C ARG A 71 -22.55 -6.34 -24.23
N CYS A 72 -23.30 -5.93 -25.25
CA CYS A 72 -24.45 -5.06 -25.06
C CYS A 72 -25.73 -5.75 -25.52
N VAL A 73 -26.83 -5.42 -24.86
CA VAL A 73 -28.18 -5.84 -25.21
C VAL A 73 -28.96 -4.60 -25.62
N ALA A 74 -29.45 -4.60 -26.85
CA ALA A 74 -30.40 -3.62 -27.35
C ALA A 74 -31.81 -4.19 -27.24
N SER A 75 -32.74 -3.44 -26.65
CA SER A 75 -34.13 -3.89 -26.46
C SER A 75 -35.14 -2.78 -26.70
N ASN A 76 -36.30 -3.14 -27.25
CA ASN A 76 -37.50 -2.32 -27.26
C ASN A 76 -38.68 -3.12 -26.69
N LEU A 77 -39.90 -2.57 -26.73
CA LEU A 77 -41.10 -3.22 -26.20
C LEU A 77 -41.41 -4.57 -26.85
N ALA A 78 -40.97 -4.80 -28.09
CA ALA A 78 -41.31 -5.99 -28.86
C ALA A 78 -40.22 -7.08 -28.82
N SER A 79 -38.93 -6.70 -28.71
CA SER A 79 -37.83 -7.65 -28.88
C SER A 79 -36.51 -7.15 -28.30
N PHE A 80 -35.55 -8.05 -28.14
CA PHE A 80 -34.17 -7.73 -27.78
C PHE A 80 -33.16 -8.52 -28.62
N LYS A 81 -31.95 -7.96 -28.78
CA LYS A 81 -30.80 -8.64 -29.40
C LYS A 81 -29.51 -8.35 -28.66
N TRP A 82 -28.61 -9.33 -28.71
CA TRP A 82 -27.29 -9.31 -28.11
C TRP A 82 -26.24 -8.98 -29.16
N SER A 83 -25.22 -8.22 -28.78
CA SER A 83 -23.99 -8.09 -29.59
C SER A 83 -23.15 -9.36 -29.53
N ASP A 84 -22.20 -9.46 -30.46
CA ASP A 84 -21.06 -10.35 -30.27
C ASP A 84 -20.23 -9.90 -29.06
N PRO A 85 -19.58 -10.84 -28.35
CA PRO A 85 -18.73 -10.49 -27.23
C PRO A 85 -17.40 -9.94 -27.74
N ILE A 86 -16.90 -8.91 -27.09
CA ILE A 86 -15.55 -8.39 -27.29
C ILE A 86 -14.72 -8.65 -26.03
N GLN A 87 -13.44 -8.98 -26.22
CA GLN A 87 -12.50 -9.15 -25.13
C GLN A 87 -11.74 -7.82 -24.95
N LEU A 88 -11.83 -7.23 -23.75
CA LEU A 88 -11.05 -6.05 -23.38
C LEU A 88 -9.83 -6.49 -22.57
N ASP A 89 -8.64 -6.33 -23.13
CA ASP A 89 -7.38 -6.68 -22.48
C ASP A 89 -6.65 -5.43 -22.02
N ILE A 90 -6.35 -5.36 -20.72
CA ILE A 90 -5.67 -4.22 -20.11
C ILE A 90 -4.19 -4.58 -19.96
N ILE A 91 -3.38 -4.13 -20.93
CA ILE A 91 -1.93 -4.26 -20.89
C ILE A 91 -1.40 -3.20 -19.92
N ALA A 92 -0.71 -3.65 -18.87
CA ALA A 92 -0.07 -2.73 -17.95
C ALA A 92 1.09 -2.02 -18.68
N ASP A 93 1.12 -0.69 -18.63
CA ASP A 93 2.32 0.04 -19.03
C ASP A 93 3.46 -0.36 -18.06
N PRO A 94 4.59 -0.88 -18.57
CA PRO A 94 5.71 -1.29 -17.72
C PRO A 94 6.34 -0.10 -16.96
N ALA A 95 6.01 1.13 -17.34
CA ALA A 95 6.50 2.36 -16.71
C ALA A 95 5.74 2.76 -15.43
N GLN A 96 4.69 2.03 -15.01
CA GLN A 96 3.83 2.43 -13.89
C GLN A 96 3.81 1.47 -12.69
N GLU A 97 4.73 0.49 -12.63
CA GLU A 97 5.02 -0.27 -11.40
C GLU A 97 6.43 0.06 -10.88
N SER A 98 6.55 1.18 -10.16
CA SER A 98 7.71 1.40 -9.30
C SER A 98 7.35 2.27 -8.08
N SER A 99 6.23 1.96 -7.43
CA SER A 99 5.88 2.51 -6.10
C SER A 99 6.11 1.50 -4.98
N GLY A 100 6.86 0.42 -5.25
CA GLY A 100 7.45 -0.43 -4.23
C GLY A 100 8.88 0.00 -3.98
N LEU A 101 9.30 0.14 -2.72
CA LEU A 101 10.70 0.38 -2.37
C LEU A 101 11.57 -0.69 -3.07
N SER A 102 12.67 -0.25 -3.69
CA SER A 102 13.64 -1.15 -4.29
C SER A 102 14.06 -2.23 -3.29
N GLY A 103 14.31 -3.46 -3.75
CA GLY A 103 14.85 -4.53 -2.91
C GLY A 103 16.11 -4.08 -2.15
N GLY A 104 16.91 -3.18 -2.73
CA GLY A 104 18.05 -2.55 -2.06
C GLY A 104 17.66 -1.60 -0.93
N ALA A 105 16.56 -0.85 -1.07
CA ALA A 105 16.03 0.01 -0.02
C ALA A 105 15.45 -0.82 1.14
N ILE A 106 14.76 -1.92 0.83
CA ILE A 106 14.24 -2.85 1.85
C ILE A 106 15.40 -3.50 2.63
N ALA A 107 16.42 -4.01 1.93
CA ALA A 107 17.61 -4.56 2.56
C ALA A 107 18.36 -3.53 3.42
N GLY A 108 18.50 -2.29 2.94
CA GLY A 108 19.13 -1.19 3.67
C GLY A 108 18.41 -0.83 4.97
N ILE A 109 17.07 -0.79 4.96
CA ILE A 109 16.27 -0.50 6.18
C ILE A 109 16.44 -1.61 7.22
N ILE A 110 16.44 -2.87 6.81
CA ILE A 110 16.60 -4.01 7.72
C ILE A 110 18.01 -4.01 8.34
N ILE A 111 19.05 -3.89 7.52
CA ILE A 111 20.44 -3.90 8.01
C ILE A 111 20.71 -2.69 8.91
N GLY A 112 20.23 -1.51 8.51
CA GLY A 112 20.39 -0.28 9.28
C GLY A 112 19.70 -0.32 10.64
N SER A 113 18.48 -0.87 10.73
CA SER A 113 17.77 -0.99 12.00
C SER A 113 18.45 -1.98 12.96
N VAL A 114 18.93 -3.14 12.47
CA VAL A 114 19.65 -4.11 13.29
C VAL A 114 20.99 -3.56 13.78
N ALA A 115 21.78 -2.93 12.91
CA ALA A 115 23.05 -2.31 13.28
C ALA A 115 22.85 -1.13 14.25
N GLY A 116 21.81 -0.32 14.05
CA GLY A 116 21.46 0.79 14.94
C GLY A 116 21.05 0.30 16.33
N VAL A 117 20.16 -0.69 16.43
CA VAL A 117 19.69 -1.25 17.71
C VAL A 117 20.84 -1.90 18.49
N THR A 118 21.69 -2.66 17.82
CA THR A 118 22.85 -3.30 18.45
C THR A 118 23.86 -2.27 18.99
N LEU A 119 24.14 -1.21 18.23
CA LEU A 119 25.04 -0.14 18.66
C LEU A 119 24.47 0.64 19.86
N ILE A 120 23.18 1.00 19.82
CA ILE A 120 22.50 1.71 20.91
C ILE A 120 22.51 0.87 22.20
N ALA A 121 22.20 -0.43 22.10
CA ALA A 121 22.20 -1.34 23.24
C ALA A 121 23.61 -1.49 23.85
N ALA A 122 24.65 -1.61 23.02
CA ALA A 122 26.04 -1.71 23.47
C ALA A 122 26.51 -0.42 24.18
N LEU A 123 26.16 0.75 23.63
CA LEU A 123 26.47 2.04 24.25
C LEU A 123 25.75 2.18 25.61
N ALA A 124 24.45 1.89 25.67
CA ALA A 124 23.69 1.95 26.92
C ALA A 124 24.29 1.01 27.99
N TYR A 125 24.62 -0.23 27.60
CA TYR A 125 25.28 -1.19 28.48
C TYR A 125 26.64 -0.69 28.99
N PHE A 126 27.44 -0.10 28.12
CA PHE A 126 28.74 0.47 28.48
C PHE A 126 28.62 1.64 29.46
N PHE A 127 27.67 2.55 29.24
CA PHE A 127 27.42 3.66 30.16
C PHE A 127 26.90 3.18 31.53
N VAL A 128 25.99 2.21 31.56
CA VAL A 128 25.47 1.62 32.80
C VAL A 128 26.58 0.89 33.57
N SER A 129 27.36 0.05 32.87
CA SER A 129 28.47 -0.69 33.51
C SER A 129 29.58 0.23 34.01
N ARG A 130 29.90 1.32 33.29
CA ARG A 130 30.82 2.35 33.78
C ARG A 130 30.28 3.09 35.00
N ARG A 131 28.99 3.44 35.01
CA ARG A 131 28.33 4.09 36.16
C ARG A 131 28.32 3.18 37.39
N ASN A 132 28.11 1.88 37.21
CA ASN A 132 28.22 0.90 38.30
C ASN A 132 29.66 0.77 38.82
N ARG A 133 30.67 0.85 37.94
CA ARG A 133 32.09 0.82 38.34
C ARG A 133 32.51 2.08 39.12
N THR A 134 32.02 3.27 38.74
CA THR A 134 32.28 4.50 39.51
C THR A 134 31.52 4.55 40.83
N GLY A 135 30.30 3.98 40.90
CA GLY A 135 29.57 3.80 42.16
C GLY A 135 30.28 2.87 43.15
N SER A 136 30.91 1.79 42.65
CA SER A 136 31.65 0.81 43.46
C SER A 136 32.96 1.35 44.05
N GLN A 137 33.64 2.29 43.38
CA GLN A 137 34.84 2.93 43.94
C GLN A 137 34.54 3.92 45.08
N GLY A 138 33.36 4.58 45.06
CA GLY A 138 32.97 5.56 46.07
C GLY A 138 32.68 4.94 47.45
N THR A 139 32.00 3.79 47.48
CA THR A 139 31.73 3.04 48.72
C THR A 139 32.99 2.46 49.34
N ARG A 140 33.90 1.90 48.52
CA ARG A 140 35.15 1.28 49.00
C ARG A 140 36.14 2.29 49.62
N LYS A 141 36.17 3.53 49.13
CA LYS A 141 36.96 4.62 49.74
C LYS A 141 36.33 5.16 51.04
N LYS A 142 34.99 5.18 51.14
CA LYS A 142 34.27 5.66 52.32
C LYS A 142 34.42 4.67 53.49
N GLU A 143 34.33 3.36 53.22
CA GLU A 143 34.58 2.32 54.24
C GLU A 143 36.02 2.34 54.76
N ARG A 144 37.01 2.59 53.89
CA ARG A 144 38.42 2.66 54.30
C ARG A 144 38.71 3.85 55.22
N LYS A 145 38.15 5.03 54.91
CA LYS A 145 38.25 6.22 55.80
C LYS A 145 37.54 6.04 57.13
N VAL A 146 36.39 5.37 57.16
CA VAL A 146 35.65 5.07 58.39
C VAL A 146 36.41 4.07 59.27
N ARG A 147 37.09 3.10 58.64
CA ARG A 147 37.93 2.12 59.35
C ARG A 147 39.19 2.77 59.94
N GLU A 148 39.87 3.62 59.17
CA GLU A 148 41.05 4.40 59.63
C GLU A 148 40.72 5.38 60.78
N SER A 149 39.55 6.02 60.75
CA SER A 149 39.10 6.90 61.85
C SER A 149 38.67 6.15 63.11
N LYS A 150 38.34 4.85 62.99
CA LYS A 150 38.01 4.00 64.14
C LYS A 150 39.28 3.52 64.85
N GLU A 151 40.33 3.18 64.11
CA GLU A 151 41.63 2.80 64.67
C GLU A 151 42.32 3.97 65.41
N GLN A 152 42.23 5.20 64.89
CA GLN A 152 42.79 6.39 65.57
C GLN A 152 42.07 6.76 66.88
N GLN A 153 40.79 6.39 67.04
CA GLN A 153 40.03 6.65 68.25
C GLN A 153 40.33 5.61 69.35
N GLU A 154 40.65 4.37 68.98
CA GLU A 154 41.03 3.31 69.93
C GLU A 154 42.44 3.53 70.52
N ASP A 155 43.40 4.04 69.73
CA ASP A 155 44.75 4.37 70.22
C ASP A 155 44.75 5.53 71.25
N ALA A 156 43.81 6.47 71.14
CA ALA A 156 43.69 7.58 72.08
C ALA A 156 43.03 7.19 73.43
N GLY A 157 42.31 6.07 73.46
CA GLY A 157 41.60 5.58 74.66
C GLY A 157 42.47 4.80 75.65
N HIS A 158 43.65 4.32 75.22
CA HIS A 158 44.50 3.45 76.05
C HIS A 158 45.50 4.20 76.95
N MET A 159 45.49 5.54 76.98
CA MET A 159 46.39 6.35 77.82
C MET A 159 45.65 7.17 78.89
N SER A 160 44.42 6.78 79.21
CA SER A 160 43.59 7.42 80.23
C SER A 160 42.86 6.37 81.10
N HIS A 161 43.59 5.43 81.71
CA HIS A 161 43.15 4.73 82.92
C HIS A 161 44.34 4.12 83.66
#